data_AF-A0A345VJE4-F1
#
_entry.id   AF-A0A345VJE4-F1
#
_cell.length_a   1.000
_cell.length_b   1.000
_cell.length_c   1.000
_cell.angle_alpha   90.00
_cell.angle_beta   90.00
_cell.angle_gamma   90.00
#
_symmetry.space_group_name_H-M   'P 1'
#
loop_
_entity.id
_entity.type
_entity.pdbx_description
1 polymer ?
#
loop_
_entity_poly.entity_id
_entity_poly.type
_entity_poly.pdbx_seq_one_letter_code
_entity_poly.pdbx_strand_id
1 'polypeptide(L)' 'MCGDATNLDHLERLLDGVEADLYLTDPPYNVAYQKTSEALIIQNNQMRATAFQEFLTAAFQAVDTYNTYKVF' A
#
# COMPACT_ATOMS: atom_id res chain seq x y z
N MET A 1 12.85 1.83 -5.14
CA MET A 1 12.01 2.86 -5.81
C MET A 1 11.12 3.51 -4.75
N CYS A 2 10.83 4.81 -4.84
CA CYS A 2 9.75 5.43 -4.09
C CYS A 2 8.53 5.58 -5.01
N GLY A 3 7.36 5.16 -4.57
CA GLY A 3 6.15 5.12 -5.41
C GLY A 3 4.89 4.94 -4.59
N ASP A 4 3.79 4.74 -5.30
CA ASP A 4 2.43 4.57 -4.77
C ASP A 4 1.98 3.15 -5.06
N ALA A 5 1.65 2.39 -4.02
CA ALA A 5 1.23 1.00 -4.12
C ALA A 5 -0.14 0.81 -4.80
N THR A 6 -0.90 1.89 -4.99
CA THR A 6 -2.18 1.87 -5.72
C THR A 6 -2.02 2.15 -7.21
N ASN A 7 -0.82 2.53 -7.66
CA ASN A 7 -0.55 2.93 -9.04
C ASN A 7 0.14 1.80 -9.82
N LEU A 8 -0.53 1.31 -10.87
CA LEU A 8 -0.02 0.24 -11.73
C LEU A 8 1.29 0.63 -12.43
N ASP A 9 1.41 1.84 -12.98
CA ASP A 9 2.65 2.29 -13.67
C ASP A 9 3.87 2.27 -12.71
N HIS A 10 3.64 2.56 -11.43
CA HIS A 10 4.69 2.45 -10.42
C HIS A 10 5.06 1.00 -10.14
N LEU A 11 4.10 0.09 -10.11
CA LEU A 11 4.35 -1.35 -9.97
C LEU A 11 5.04 -1.93 -11.20
N GLU A 12 4.63 -1.56 -12.42
CA GLU A 12 5.29 -1.99 -13.67
C GLU A 12 6.76 -1.61 -13.67
N ARG A 13 7.08 -0.37 -13.29
CA ARG A 13 8.46 0.10 -13.20
C ARG A 13 9.24 -0.55 -12.04
N LEU A 14 8.56 -0.93 -10.95
CA LEU A 14 9.20 -1.64 -9.85
C LEU A 14 9.56 -3.08 -10.24
N LEU A 15 8.65 -3.75 -10.95
CA LEU A 15 8.71 -5.17 -11.30
C LEU A 15 9.49 -5.44 -12.58
N ASP A 16 9.60 -4.47 -13.48
CA ASP A 16 10.40 -4.53 -14.71
C ASP A 16 10.12 -5.79 -15.56
N GLY A 17 8.83 -6.13 -15.68
CA GLY A 17 8.36 -7.30 -16.44
C GLY A 17 8.48 -8.64 -15.73
N VAL A 18 8.85 -8.67 -14.45
CA VAL A 18 8.93 -9.88 -13.62
C VAL A 18 7.70 -10.00 -12.71
N GLU A 19 7.10 -11.18 -12.61
CA GLU A 19 6.00 -11.45 -11.66
C GLU A 19 6.53 -11.65 -10.24
N ALA A 20 5.72 -11.31 -9.24
CA ALA A 20 6.06 -11.53 -7.84
C ALA A 20 5.54 -12.89 -7.36
N ASP A 21 6.45 -13.75 -6.88
CA ASP A 21 6.07 -15.03 -6.25
C ASP A 21 5.41 -14.84 -4.87
N LEU A 22 5.75 -13.76 -4.18
CA LEU A 22 5.24 -13.38 -2.87
C LEU A 22 5.34 -11.86 -2.72
N TYR A 23 4.26 -11.22 -2.27
CA TYR A 23 4.32 -9.87 -1.76
C TYR A 23 3.95 -9.86 -0.26
N LEU A 24 4.80 -9.22 0.54
CA LEU A 24 4.59 -9.03 1.98
C LEU A 24 4.40 -7.54 2.23
N THR A 25 3.36 -7.20 2.97
CA THR A 25 2.96 -5.80 3.20
C THR A 25 2.78 -5.53 4.69
N ASP A 26 3.24 -4.37 5.12
CA ASP A 26 2.98 -3.79 6.44
C ASP A 26 2.26 -2.44 6.23
N PRO A 27 0.95 -2.46 5.92
CA PRO A 27 0.22 -1.26 5.54
C PRO A 27 0.08 -0.31 6.74
N PRO A 28 -0.14 1.00 6.51
CA PRO A 28 -0.39 1.95 7.60
C PRO A 28 -1.59 1.50 8.44
N TYR A 29 -1.50 1.58 9.77
CA TYR A 29 -2.56 1.06 10.67
C TYR A 29 -3.73 2.03 10.92
N ASN A 30 -3.65 3.26 10.37
CA ASN A 30 -4.69 4.28 10.50
C ASN A 30 -5.06 4.62 11.97
N VAL A 31 -4.06 4.69 12.84
CA VAL A 31 -4.23 4.88 14.30
C VAL A 31 -4.00 6.31 14.78
N ALA A 32 -3.83 7.26 13.86
CA ALA A 32 -3.56 8.68 14.16
C ALA A 32 -2.40 8.87 15.15
N TYR A 33 -1.33 8.09 14.97
CA TYR A 33 -0.16 8.15 15.84
C TYR A 33 0.44 9.56 15.85
N GLN A 34 0.66 10.08 17.06
CA GLN A 34 1.30 11.36 17.31
C GLN A 34 2.36 11.21 18.40
N LYS A 35 3.57 11.71 18.13
CA LYS A 35 4.60 11.87 19.17
C LYS A 35 4.43 13.23 19.85
N THR A 36 4.11 13.21 21.14
CA THR A 36 3.60 14.37 21.89
C THR A 36 4.60 15.51 22.11
N SER A 37 5.91 15.24 22.11
CA SER A 37 6.94 16.26 22.37
C SER A 37 7.18 17.23 21.21
N GLU A 38 6.92 16.79 19.97
CA GLU A 38 7.23 17.51 18.74
C GLU A 38 6.01 17.61 17.80
N ALA A 39 4.84 17.11 18.25
CA ALA A 39 3.63 16.95 17.43
C ALA A 39 3.89 16.29 16.07
N LEU A 40 4.87 15.38 15.99
CA LEU A 40 5.17 14.66 14.75
C LEU A 40 4.04 13.70 14.46
N ILE A 41 3.42 13.90 13.30
CA ILE A 41 2.33 13.09 12.76
C ILE A 41 2.89 12.29 11.59
N ILE A 42 2.52 11.01 11.52
CA ILE A 42 2.79 10.18 10.34
C ILE A 42 1.78 10.55 9.26
N GLN A 43 2.26 10.92 8.07
CA GLN A 43 1.38 11.20 6.92
C GLN A 43 0.58 9.95 6.55
N ASN A 44 -0.65 10.13 6.06
CA ASN A 44 -1.58 9.05 5.69
C ASN A 44 -1.96 8.10 6.85
N ASN A 45 -1.81 8.52 8.11
CA ASN A 45 -2.13 7.70 9.29
C ASN A 45 -3.47 8.06 9.96
N GLN A 46 -4.26 8.95 9.36
CA GLN A 46 -5.57 9.36 9.88
C GLN A 46 -6.54 9.64 8.72
N MET A 47 -7.04 8.56 8.15
CA MET A 47 -8.03 8.50 7.09
C MET A 47 -9.40 8.10 7.64
N ARG A 48 -10.48 8.51 6.97
CA ARG A 48 -11.82 7.96 7.24
C ARG A 48 -11.81 6.46 6.98
N ALA A 49 -12.56 5.68 7.76
CA ALA A 49 -12.59 4.22 7.66
C ALA A 49 -12.86 3.72 6.22
N THR A 50 -13.81 4.34 5.50
CA THR A 50 -14.11 3.97 4.11
C THR A 50 -12.95 4.26 3.17
N ALA A 51 -12.30 5.42 3.31
CA ALA A 51 -11.15 5.79 2.49
C ALA A 51 -9.93 4.89 2.78
N PHE A 52 -9.77 4.47 4.02
CA PHE A 52 -8.72 3.53 4.39
C PHE A 52 -8.97 2.13 3.80
N GLN A 53 -10.22 1.65 3.85
CA GLN A 53 -10.62 0.41 3.20
C GLN A 53 -10.41 0.47 1.68
N GLU A 54 -10.86 1.54 1.03
CA GLU A 54 -10.67 1.78 -0.41
C GLU A 54 -9.18 1.77 -0.79
N PHE A 55 -8.33 2.42 0.01
CA PHE A 55 -6.88 2.42 -0.18
C PHE A 55 -6.28 1.00 -0.12
N LEU A 56 -6.61 0.23 0.93
CA LEU A 56 -6.10 -1.15 1.07
C LEU A 56 -6.58 -2.04 -0.09
N THR A 57 -7.87 -1.94 -0.45
CA THR A 57 -8.43 -2.68 -1.57
C THR A 57 -7.71 -2.33 -2.87
N ALA A 58 -7.49 -1.05 -3.15
CA ALA A 58 -6.79 -0.61 -4.36
C ALA A 58 -5.33 -1.11 -4.39
N ALA A 59 -4.61 -1.03 -3.26
CA ALA A 59 -3.23 -1.48 -3.19
C ALA A 59 -3.09 -3.00 -3.41
N PHE A 60 -3.98 -3.81 -2.82
CA PHE A 60 -3.95 -5.26 -3.02
C PHE A 60 -4.39 -5.66 -4.43
N GLN A 61 -5.44 -5.05 -4.96
CA GLN A 61 -5.87 -5.29 -6.33
C GLN A 61 -4.79 -4.93 -7.36
N ALA A 62 -4.02 -3.86 -7.12
CA ALA A 62 -2.95 -3.45 -8.01
C ALA A 62 -1.84 -4.52 -8.08
N VAL A 63 -1.32 -5.00 -6.95
CA VAL A 63 -0.27 -6.02 -6.95
C VAL A 63 -0.76 -7.42 -7.39
N ASP A 64 -2.03 -7.75 -7.17
CA ASP A 64 -2.63 -9.01 -7.63
C ASP A 64 -2.63 -9.15 -9.16
N THR A 65 -2.47 -8.05 -9.91
CA THR A 65 -2.28 -8.11 -11.37
C THR A 65 -0.93 -8.71 -11.78
N TYR A 66 0.04 -8.76 -10.87
CA TYR A 66 1.41 -9.26 -11.09
C TYR A 66 1.75 -10.50 -10.25
N ASN A 67 0.74 -11.15 -9.65
CA ASN A 67 0.94 -12.32 -8.80
C ASN A 67 0.69 -13.61 -9.60
N THR A 68 1.69 -14.50 -9.60
CA THR A 68 1.65 -15.81 -10.26
C THR A 68 0.57 -16.73 -9.67
N TYR A 69 0.28 -16.57 -8.38
CA TYR A 69 -0.70 -17.39 -7.65
C TYR A 69 -1.89 -16.54 -7.19
N LYS A 70 -3.00 -16.63 -7.91
CA LYS A 70 -4.28 -16.02 -7.49
C LYS A 70 -4.83 -16.78 -6.28
N VAL A 71 -4.57 -16.28 -5.08
CA VAL A 71 -5.26 -16.74 -3.87
C VAL A 71 -6.62 -16.06 -3.85
N PHE A 72 -7.69 -16.86 -3.92
CA PHE A 72 -9.10 -16.41 -3.96
C PHE A 72 -9.54 -15.73 -2.67
#